data_AF-A0A956ZC37-F1
#
_entry.id   AF-A0A956ZC37-F1
#
_cell.length_a   1.000
_cell.length_b   1.000
_cell.length_c   1.000
_cell.angle_alpha   90.00
_cell.angle_beta   90.00
_cell.angle_gamma   90.00
#
_symmetry.space_group_name_H-M   'P 1'
#
loop_
_entity.id
_entity.type
_entity.pdbx_description
1 polymer ?
#
loop_
_entity_poly.entity_id
_entity_poly.type
_entity_poly.pdbx_seq_one_letter_code
_entity_poly.pdbx_strand_id
1 'polypeptide(L)' 'MSVLYVLGVVFLLCLVLARVLGGPITRNKQEKPATFVCRRCEHVYVSPDLPVKCRVCGGNVEPH' A
#
# COMPACT_ATOMS: atom_id res chain seq x y z
N MET A 1 17.96 0.01 43.44
CA MET A 1 18.81 0.70 42.45
C MET A 1 18.91 -0.06 41.13
N SER A 2 19.13 -1.38 41.13
CA SER A 2 19.32 -2.16 39.89
C SER A 2 18.04 -2.36 39.04
N VAL A 3 16.87 -2.51 39.66
CA VAL A 3 15.61 -2.79 38.93
C VAL A 3 15.14 -1.57 38.10
N LEU A 4 15.23 -0.37 38.66
CA LEU A 4 14.91 0.87 37.96
C LEU A 4 15.86 1.13 36.78
N TYR A 5 17.14 0.78 36.93
CA TYR A 5 18.12 0.89 35.87
C TYR A 5 17.81 -0.07 34.72
N VAL A 6 17.52 -1.34 35.02
CA VAL A 6 17.17 -2.34 34.00
C VAL A 6 15.92 -1.93 33.23
N LEU A 7 14.87 -1.49 33.92
CA LEU A 7 13.64 -1.01 33.28
C LEU A 7 13.89 0.22 32.39
N GLY A 8 14.72 1.17 32.85
CA GLY A 8 15.08 2.36 32.07
C GLY A 8 15.85 2.02 30.80
N VAL A 9 16.81 1.11 30.89
CA VAL A 9 17.60 0.64 29.73
C VAL A 9 16.71 -0.07 28.72
N VAL A 10 15.82 -0.96 29.15
CA VAL A 10 14.88 -1.67 28.27
C VAL A 10 13.94 -0.70 27.56
N PHE A 11 13.39 0.30 28.29
CA PHE A 11 12.51 1.30 27.70
C PHE A 11 13.21 2.15 26.64
N LEU A 12 14.45 2.60 26.93
CA LEU A 12 15.29 3.31 25.96
C LEU A 12 15.57 2.45 24.72
N LEU A 13 15.91 1.17 24.91
CA LEU A 13 16.18 0.25 23.81
C LEU A 13 14.93 0.08 22.92
N CYS A 14 13.76 -0.10 23.51
CA CYS A 14 12.49 -0.22 22.80
C CYS A 14 12.16 1.05 22.02
N LEU A 15 12.39 2.24 22.58
CA LEU A 15 12.18 3.51 21.88
C LEU A 15 13.13 3.66 20.69
N VAL A 16 14.41 3.31 20.85
CA VAL A 16 15.39 3.35 19.76
C VAL A 16 14.99 2.37 18.66
N LEU A 17 14.63 1.14 19.01
CA LEU A 17 14.15 0.13 18.05
C LEU A 17 12.88 0.58 17.34
N ALA A 18 11.92 1.18 18.05
CA ALA A 18 10.70 1.72 17.45
C ALA A 18 10.98 2.87 16.47
N ARG A 19 12.07 3.63 16.64
CA ARG A 19 12.46 4.71 15.71
C ARG A 19 13.29 4.20 14.54
N VAL A 20 14.15 3.20 14.77
CA VAL A 20 15.02 2.61 13.74
C VAL A 20 14.24 1.64 12.85
N LEU A 21 13.42 0.76 13.44
CA LEU A 21 12.58 -0.21 12.72
C LEU A 21 11.22 0.38 12.33
N GLY A 22 10.68 1.31 13.15
CA GLY A 22 9.54 2.13 12.78
C GLY A 22 9.95 3.43 12.09
N GLY A 23 10.98 3.35 11.23
CA GLY A 23 11.13 4.29 10.12
C GLY A 23 9.79 4.43 9.39
N PRO A 24 9.55 5.56 8.70
CA PRO A 24 8.20 5.97 8.28
C PRO A 24 7.51 4.75 7.73
N ILE A 25 6.42 4.35 8.38
CA ILE A 25 5.41 3.53 7.73
C ILE A 25 5.07 4.38 6.51
N THR A 26 5.77 4.13 5.41
CA THR A 26 5.26 4.37 4.09
C THR A 26 4.02 3.53 4.16
N ARG A 27 2.94 4.20 4.54
CA ARG A 27 1.59 3.76 4.29
C ARG A 27 1.61 3.75 2.78
N ASN A 28 2.15 2.65 2.24
CA ASN A 28 1.97 2.20 0.89
C ASN A 28 0.47 2.26 0.85
N LYS A 29 -0.03 3.34 0.24
CA LYS A 29 -1.43 3.48 -0.05
C LYS A 29 -1.60 2.24 -0.89
N GLN A 30 -2.13 1.20 -0.27
CA GLN A 30 -2.45 -0.04 -0.94
C GLN A 30 -3.60 0.45 -1.81
N GLU A 31 -3.22 1.03 -2.95
CA GLU A 31 -4.11 1.43 -4.01
C GLU A 31 -4.71 0.10 -4.39
N LYS A 32 -5.84 -0.20 -3.76
CA LYS A 32 -6.62 -1.39 -4.06
C LYS A 32 -6.67 -1.43 -5.57
N PRO A 33 -6.20 -2.52 -6.19
CA PRO A 33 -6.15 -2.55 -7.63
C PRO A 33 -7.57 -2.30 -8.13
N ALA A 34 -7.74 -1.21 -8.87
CA ALA A 34 -9.04 -0.84 -9.36
C ALA A 34 -9.41 -1.84 -10.46
N THR A 35 -10.59 -2.43 -10.32
CA THR A 35 -11.15 -3.32 -11.32
C THR A 35 -11.87 -2.47 -12.36
N PHE A 36 -11.48 -2.62 -13.62
CA PHE A 36 -12.04 -1.87 -14.71
C PHE A 36 -12.60 -2.83 -15.77
N VAL A 37 -13.70 -2.43 -16.40
CA VAL A 37 -14.41 -3.26 -17.37
C VAL A 37 -14.56 -2.49 -18.67
N CYS A 38 -14.06 -3.04 -19.77
CA CYS A 38 -14.31 -2.44 -21.08
C CYS A 38 -15.76 -2.67 -21.51
N ARG A 39 -16.53 -1.60 -21.74
CA ARG A 39 -17.93 -1.70 -22.18
C ARG A 39 -18.14 -2.37 -23.54
N ARG A 40 -17.10 -2.44 -24.36
CA ARG A 40 -17.21 -2.91 -25.75
C ARG A 40 -16.95 -4.40 -25.93
N CYS A 41 -16.11 -4.99 -25.08
CA CYS A 41 -15.76 -6.41 -25.13
C CYS A 41 -15.90 -7.12 -23.79
N GLU A 42 -16.41 -6.42 -22.77
CA GLU A 42 -16.63 -6.92 -21.40
C GLU A 42 -15.38 -7.51 -20.73
N HIS A 43 -14.21 -7.16 -21.25
CA HIS A 43 -12.94 -7.65 -20.73
C HIS A 43 -12.62 -6.91 -19.43
N VAL A 44 -12.43 -7.68 -18.36
CA VAL A 44 -12.08 -7.19 -17.03
C VAL A 44 -10.56 -7.18 -16.88
N TYR A 45 -10.02 -6.09 -16.36
CA TYR A 45 -8.60 -6.03 -16.02
C TYR A 45 -8.38 -5.33 -14.68
N VAL A 46 -7.30 -5.75 -14.04
CA VAL A 46 -6.94 -5.40 -12.67
C VAL A 46 -5.63 -4.63 -12.75
N SER A 47 -5.70 -3.32 -12.60
CA SER A 47 -4.54 -2.44 -12.76
C SER A 47 -4.64 -1.28 -11.75
N PRO A 48 -3.51 -0.79 -11.20
CA PRO A 48 -3.53 0.42 -10.38
C PRO A 48 -3.93 1.66 -11.21
N ASP A 49 -3.54 1.69 -12.48
CA ASP A 49 -3.85 2.76 -13.42
C ASP A 49 -4.99 2.36 -14.37
N LEU A 50 -5.96 3.28 -14.56
CA LEU A 50 -7.03 3.17 -15.56
C LEU A 50 -6.42 3.32 -16.97
N PRO A 51 -6.41 2.26 -17.81
CA PRO A 51 -6.09 2.40 -19.22
C PRO A 51 -7.24 3.13 -19.93
N VAL A 52 -6.89 4.23 -20.60
CA VAL A 52 -7.81 5.02 -21.45
C VAL A 52 -8.42 4.18 -22.60
N LYS A 53 -7.72 3.12 -23.01
CA LYS A 53 -8.12 2.23 -24.11
C LYS A 53 -7.93 0.75 -23.74
N CYS A 54 -8.89 -0.07 -24.16
CA CYS A 54 -8.81 -1.52 -24.03
C CYS A 54 -7.77 -2.09 -25.00
N ARG A 55 -6.83 -2.91 -24.51
CA ARG A 55 -5.82 -3.59 -25.35
C ARG A 55 -6.41 -4.67 -26.27
N VAL A 56 -7.60 -5.18 -25.93
CA VAL A 56 -8.25 -6.27 -26.69
C VAL A 56 -9.01 -5.73 -27.90
N CYS A 57 -9.80 -4.66 -27.71
CA CYS A 57 -10.72 -4.16 -28.75
C CYS A 57 -10.44 -2.72 -29.19
N GLY A 58 -9.50 -2.01 -28.55
CA GLY A 58 -9.22 -0.60 -28.83
C GLY A 58 -10.32 0.38 -28.40
N GLY A 59 -11.40 -0.11 -27.78
CA GLY A 59 -12.50 0.72 -27.27
C GLY A 59 -12.12 1.50 -26.01
N ASN A 60 -12.87 2.56 -25.72
CA ASN A 60 -12.70 3.34 -24.50
C ASN A 60 -13.08 2.50 -23.28
N VAL A 61 -12.35 2.71 -22.17
CA VAL A 61 -12.72 2.11 -20.88
C VAL A 61 -13.08 3.20 -19.89
N GLU A 62 -14.26 3.07 -19.31
CA GLU A 62 -14.76 3.94 -18.25
C GLU A 62 -14.50 3.27 -16.89
N PRO A 63 -14.09 4.04 -15.87
CA PRO A 63 -14.03 3.55 -14.50
C PRO A 63 -15.45 3.27 -14.00
N HIS A 64 -15.63 2.12 -13.35
CA HIS A 64 -16.92 1.70 -12.81
C HIS A 64 -17.06 2.08 -11.33
#